data_AF-A0A1M6IHJ4-F1
#
_entry.id   AF-A0A1M6IHJ4-F1
#
_cell.length_a   1.000
_cell.length_b   1.000
_cell.length_c   1.000
_cell.angle_alpha   90.00
_cell.angle_beta   90.00
_cell.angle_gamma   90.00
#
_symmetry.space_group_name_H-M   'P 1'
#
loop_
_entity.id
_entity.type
_entity.pdbx_description
1 polymer ?
#
loop_
_entity_poly.entity_id
_entity_poly.type
_entity_poly.pdbx_seq_one_letter_code
_entity_poly.pdbx_strand_id
1 'polypeptide(L)'
;MEESIKINAIFALRKRFVLLYLLNFTDAVFTRTLLKTGVFLEVNPVMNKIAYSNFKMIIVKILLPLLLLSVVYNRVKKSSINLLIISNKILLPVITLYLLINVIHITGVILYFIFPLYSNITFHFLY
;
A
#
# COMPACT_ATOMS: atom_id res chain seq x y z
N MET A 1 28.58 0.16 -21.36
CA MET A 1 28.49 -0.23 -19.94
C MET A 1 27.48 0.62 -19.17
N GLU A 2 27.54 1.95 -19.26
CA GLU A 2 26.62 2.83 -18.53
C GLU A 2 25.15 2.73 -18.99
N GLU A 3 24.92 2.59 -20.30
CA GLU A 3 23.59 2.44 -20.88
C GLU A 3 22.88 1.15 -20.41
N SER A 4 23.59 0.03 -20.35
CA SER A 4 23.03 -1.24 -19.85
C SER A 4 22.69 -1.16 -18.36
N ILE A 5 23.51 -0.50 -17.55
CA ILE A 5 23.21 -0.24 -16.14
C ILE A 5 21.95 0.61 -16.02
N LYS A 6 21.80 1.64 -16.85
CA LYS A 6 20.61 2.51 -16.84
C LYS A 6 19.34 1.76 -17.20
N ILE A 7 19.37 0.93 -18.24
CA ILE A 7 18.23 0.08 -18.64
C ILE A 7 17.82 -0.84 -17.49
N ASN A 8 18.78 -1.54 -16.89
CA ASN A 8 18.53 -2.43 -15.76
C ASN A 8 17.93 -1.68 -14.55
N ALA A 9 18.45 -0.49 -14.23
CA ALA A 9 17.93 0.34 -13.15
C ALA A 9 16.49 0.81 -13.41
N ILE A 10 16.15 1.17 -14.65
CA ILE A 10 14.78 1.55 -15.04
C ILE A 10 13.82 0.36 -14.95
N PHE A 11 14.28 -0.83 -15.34
CA PHE A 11 13.47 -2.05 -15.24
C PHE A 11 13.18 -2.43 -13.78
N ALA A 12 14.21 -2.38 -12.92
CA ALA A 12 14.04 -2.58 -11.48
C ALA A 12 13.10 -1.53 -10.86
N LEU A 13 13.25 -0.27 -11.25
CA LEU A 13 12.40 0.83 -10.81
C LEU A 13 10.94 0.55 -11.17
N ARG A 14 10.66 0.18 -12.42
CA ARG A 14 9.30 -0.15 -12.89
C ARG A 14 8.68 -1.25 -12.06
N LYS A 15 9.40 -2.36 -11.83
CA LYS A 15 8.91 -3.47 -10.99
C LYS A 15 8.58 -3.02 -9.56
N ARG A 16 9.44 -2.20 -8.96
CA ARG A 16 9.25 -1.66 -7.60
C ARG A 16 8.05 -0.74 -7.49
N PHE A 17 7.84 0.15 -8.46
CA PHE A 17 6.66 1.02 -8.51
C PHE A 17 5.36 0.23 -8.72
N VAL A 18 5.36 -0.77 -9.60
CA VAL A 18 4.21 -1.65 -9.80
C VAL A 18 3.90 -2.42 -8.52
N LEU A 19 4.91 -3.01 -7.88
CA LEU A 19 4.73 -3.72 -6.61
C LEU A 19 4.20 -2.80 -5.52
N LEU A 20 4.75 -1.59 -5.38
CA LEU A 20 4.29 -0.60 -4.41
C LEU A 20 2.82 -0.21 -4.65
N TYR A 21 2.43 -0.03 -5.91
CA TYR A 21 1.02 0.23 -6.26
C TYR A 21 0.11 -0.94 -5.91
N LEU A 22 0.52 -2.18 -6.22
CA LEU A 22 -0.25 -3.38 -5.87
C LEU A 22 -0.42 -3.51 -4.36
N LEU A 23 0.64 -3.31 -3.58
CA LEU A 23 0.58 -3.34 -2.11
C LEU A 23 -0.33 -2.26 -1.53
N ASN A 24 -0.33 -1.07 -2.13
CA ASN A 24 -1.22 0.02 -1.73
C ASN A 24 -2.69 -0.27 -2.14
N PHE A 25 -2.90 -0.93 -3.27
CA PHE A 25 -4.23 -1.36 -3.70
C PHE A 25 -4.79 -2.46 -2.78
N THR A 26 -3.99 -3.46 -2.43
CA THR A 26 -4.40 -4.53 -1.51
C THR A 26 -4.66 -4.00 -0.10
N ASP A 27 -3.84 -3.06 0.38
CA ASP A 27 -4.10 -2.29 1.60
C ASP A 27 -5.49 -1.65 1.59
N ALA A 28 -5.87 -0.97 0.50
CA ALA A 28 -7.18 -0.35 0.35
C ALA A 28 -8.33 -1.36 0.41
N VAL A 29 -8.17 -2.51 -0.26
CA VAL A 29 -9.15 -3.60 -0.27
C VAL A 29 -9.32 -4.18 1.13
N PHE A 30 -8.23 -4.47 1.84
CA PHE A 30 -8.30 -5.03 3.19
C PHE A 30 -8.85 -4.03 4.19
N THR A 31 -8.38 -2.78 4.18
CA THR A 31 -8.94 -1.69 5.01
C THR A 31 -10.45 -1.64 4.85
N ARG A 32 -10.95 -1.62 3.61
CA ARG A 32 -12.40 -1.56 3.38
C ARG A 32 -13.13 -2.78 3.87
N THR A 33 -12.58 -3.97 3.62
CA THR A 33 -13.19 -5.24 4.00
C THR A 33 -13.32 -5.33 5.52
N LEU A 34 -12.25 -4.99 6.24
CA LEU A 34 -12.22 -4.97 7.70
C LEU A 34 -13.15 -3.90 8.27
N LEU A 35 -13.13 -2.66 7.76
CA LEU A 35 -14.03 -1.60 8.27
C LEU A 35 -15.52 -1.90 8.00
N LYS A 36 -15.86 -2.66 6.95
CA LYS A 36 -17.24 -3.10 6.70
C LYS A 36 -17.77 -4.05 7.77
N THR A 37 -16.91 -4.76 8.51
CA THR A 37 -17.38 -5.71 9.52
C THR A 37 -17.88 -5.03 10.79
N GLY A 38 -17.54 -3.75 11.00
CA GLY A 38 -17.86 -3.00 12.23
C GLY A 38 -17.02 -3.40 13.46
N VAL A 39 -16.16 -4.42 13.31
CA VAL A 39 -15.26 -4.92 14.36
C VAL A 39 -13.97 -4.10 14.40
N PHE A 40 -13.53 -3.62 13.23
CA PHE A 40 -12.28 -2.89 13.06
C PHE A 40 -12.52 -1.39 12.95
N LEU A 41 -11.64 -0.60 13.57
CA LEU A 41 -11.68 0.85 13.53
C LEU A 41 -10.40 1.41 12.92
N GLU A 42 -10.55 2.41 12.05
CA GLU A 42 -9.43 3.15 11.45
C GLU A 42 -8.81 4.11 12.47
N VAL A 43 -7.55 3.88 12.82
CA VAL A 43 -6.76 4.64 13.78
C VAL A 43 -6.31 5.96 13.18
N ASN A 44 -6.04 6.00 11.87
CA ASN A 44 -5.62 7.24 11.21
C ASN A 44 -6.79 8.25 11.20
N PRO A 45 -6.69 9.39 11.91
CA PRO A 45 -7.82 10.32 12.08
C PRO A 45 -8.21 11.03 10.78
N VAL A 46 -7.28 11.14 9.82
CA VAL A 46 -7.58 11.70 8.49
C VAL A 46 -8.36 10.66 7.68
N MET A 47 -7.88 9.41 7.68
CA MET A 47 -8.55 8.34 6.96
C MET A 47 -9.90 7.99 7.55
N ASN A 48 -10.07 8.06 8.87
CA ASN A 48 -11.33 7.76 9.55
C ASN A 48 -12.50 8.61 9.00
N LYS A 49 -12.26 9.90 8.70
CA LYS A 49 -13.26 10.81 8.10
C LYS A 49 -13.65 10.45 6.66
N ILE A 50 -12.83 9.65 5.99
CA ILE A 50 -12.90 9.37 4.55
C ILE A 50 -13.33 7.92 4.29
N ALA A 51 -12.87 6.99 5.13
CA ALA A 51 -12.91 5.55 4.93
C ALA A 51 -14.32 4.95 4.87
N TYR A 52 -15.32 5.63 5.44
CA TYR A 52 -16.72 5.21 5.36
C TYR A 52 -17.40 5.53 4.02
N SER A 53 -16.82 6.40 3.19
CA SER A 53 -17.33 6.68 1.85
C SER A 53 -16.58 5.85 0.80
N ASN A 54 -17.29 4.96 0.10
CA ASN A 54 -16.73 4.13 -0.97
C ASN A 54 -15.99 4.98 -2.02
N PHE A 55 -16.63 6.05 -2.47
CA PHE A 55 -16.07 6.92 -3.51
C PHE A 55 -14.81 7.64 -3.04
N LYS A 56 -14.83 8.25 -1.84
CA LYS A 56 -13.67 8.97 -1.33
C LYS A 56 -12.49 8.03 -1.04
N MET A 57 -12.77 6.81 -0.56
CA MET A 57 -11.73 5.82 -0.30
C MET A 57 -11.08 5.33 -1.60
N ILE A 58 -11.85 5.09 -2.67
CA ILE A 58 -11.30 4.79 -4.00
C ILE A 58 -10.42 5.94 -4.51
N ILE A 59 -10.87 7.20 -4.38
CA ILE A 59 -10.06 8.35 -4.82
C ILE A 59 -8.74 8.40 -4.04
N VAL A 60 -8.81 8.36 -2.72
CA VAL A 60 -7.66 8.63 -1.86
C VAL A 60 -6.68 7.46 -1.80
N LYS A 61 -7.16 6.21 -1.77
CA LYS A 61 -6.31 5.02 -1.67
C LYS A 61 -6.00 4.37 -3.02
N ILE A 62 -6.70 4.67 -4.11
CA ILE A 62 -6.45 4.00 -5.42
C ILE A 62 -6.03 5.01 -6.50
N LEU A 63 -6.87 6.02 -6.78
CA LEU A 63 -6.62 6.93 -7.91
C LEU A 63 -5.47 7.91 -7.63
N LEU A 64 -5.47 8.53 -6.46
CA LEU A 64 -4.44 9.48 -6.07
C LEU A 64 -3.06 8.83 -6.00
N PRO A 65 -2.86 7.66 -5.36
CA PRO A 65 -1.57 6.97 -5.36
C PRO A 65 -1.14 6.55 -6.76
N LEU A 66 -2.05 6.06 -7.61
CA LEU A 66 -1.74 5.73 -9.00
C LEU A 66 -1.17 6.94 -9.75
N LEU A 67 -1.83 8.09 -9.63
CA LEU A 67 -1.41 9.33 -10.29
C LEU A 67 -0.06 9.82 -9.76
N LEU A 68 0.11 9.87 -8.44
CA LEU A 68 1.36 10.30 -7.81
C LEU A 68 2.53 9.39 -8.17
N LEU A 69 2.35 8.07 -8.06
CA LEU A 69 3.38 7.09 -8.42
C LEU A 69 3.75 7.19 -9.90
N SER A 70 2.78 7.41 -10.78
CA SER A 70 3.02 7.60 -12.22
C SER A 70 3.84 8.86 -12.50
N VAL A 71 3.51 9.98 -11.85
CA VAL A 71 4.27 11.24 -11.98
C VAL A 71 5.71 11.06 -11.48
N VAL A 72 5.89 10.46 -10.31
CA VAL A 72 7.23 10.24 -9.73
C VAL A 72 8.04 9.28 -10.61
N TYR A 73 7.46 8.16 -11.06
CA TYR A 73 8.13 7.23 -11.96
C TYR A 73 8.63 7.92 -13.24
N ASN A 74 7.77 8.71 -13.88
CA ASN A 74 8.11 9.41 -15.11
C ASN A 74 9.23 10.45 -14.92
N ARG A 75 9.28 11.11 -13.76
CA ARG A 75 10.37 12.03 -13.40
C ARG A 75 11.68 11.28 -13.13
N VAL A 76 11.65 10.24 -12.31
CA VAL A 76 12.84 9.47 -11.93
C VAL A 76 13.42 8.72 -13.13
N LYS A 77 12.61 8.15 -14.02
CA LYS A 77 13.06 7.48 -15.25
C LYS A 77 13.95 8.36 -16.14
N LYS A 78 13.68 9.68 -16.17
CA LYS A 78 14.41 10.66 -16.99
C LYS A 78 15.64 11.25 -16.31
N SER A 79 15.93 10.84 -15.08
CA SER A 79 17.03 11.40 -14.29
C SER A 79 18.39 10.76 -14.58
N SER A 80 19.43 11.26 -13.90
CA SER A 80 20.78 10.70 -13.96
C SER A 80 20.84 9.27 -13.41
N ILE A 81 21.85 8.52 -13.81
CA ILE A 81 22.02 7.12 -13.38
C ILE A 81 22.19 6.99 -11.86
N ASN A 82 22.89 7.94 -11.24
CA ASN A 82 23.06 8.00 -9.79
C ASN A 82 21.71 8.17 -9.09
N LEU A 83 20.84 9.06 -9.60
CA LEU A 83 19.52 9.27 -9.01
C LEU A 83 18.62 8.02 -9.19
N LEU A 84 18.67 7.36 -10.35
CA LEU A 84 17.98 6.09 -10.58
C LEU A 84 18.37 5.00 -9.57
N ILE A 85 19.67 4.86 -9.28
CA ILE A 85 20.19 3.88 -8.33
C ILE A 85 19.74 4.23 -6.91
N ILE A 86 19.84 5.50 -6.51
CA ILE A 86 19.41 5.98 -5.19
C ILE A 86 17.90 5.77 -5.00
N SER A 87 17.07 6.17 -5.97
CA SER A 87 15.62 5.97 -5.92
C SER A 87 15.26 4.50 -5.79
N ASN A 88 15.95 3.61 -6.52
CA ASN A 88 15.77 2.18 -6.34
C ASN A 88 16.07 1.76 -4.89
N LYS A 89 17.19 2.17 -4.30
CA LYS A 89 17.54 1.83 -2.91
C LYS A 89 16.49 2.34 -1.91
N ILE A 90 15.99 3.57 -2.08
CA ILE A 90 14.96 4.17 -1.21
C ILE A 90 13.62 3.42 -1.30
N LEU A 91 13.26 2.88 -2.47
CA LEU A 91 12.01 2.13 -2.62
C LEU A 91 11.98 0.82 -1.83
N LEU A 92 13.13 0.22 -1.53
CA LEU A 92 13.17 -1.05 -0.78
C LEU A 92 12.54 -0.93 0.61
N PRO A 93 13.00 -0.04 1.52
CA PRO A 93 12.38 0.10 2.84
C PRO A 93 10.90 0.52 2.74
N VAL A 94 10.53 1.34 1.76
CA VAL A 94 9.12 1.72 1.53
C VAL A 94 8.27 0.49 1.21
N ILE A 95 8.73 -0.36 0.29
CA ILE A 95 8.04 -1.62 -0.05
C ILE A 95 7.97 -2.54 1.16
N THR A 96 9.04 -2.65 1.94
CA THR A 96 9.06 -3.47 3.17
C THR A 96 7.99 -3.00 4.17
N LEU A 97 7.85 -1.69 4.39
CA LEU A 97 6.80 -1.15 5.26
C LEU A 97 5.40 -1.50 4.73
N TYR A 98 5.17 -1.34 3.42
CA TYR A 98 3.90 -1.70 2.80
C TYR A 98 3.59 -3.21 2.88
N LEU A 99 4.60 -4.07 2.80
CA LEU A 99 4.46 -5.50 3.04
C LEU A 99 4.03 -5.78 4.48
N LEU A 100 4.67 -5.15 5.47
CA LEU A 100 4.31 -5.31 6.89
C LEU A 100 2.87 -4.88 7.17
N ILE A 101 2.43 -3.75 6.59
CA ILE A 101 1.03 -3.29 6.70
C ILE A 101 0.07 -4.32 6.12
N ASN A 102 0.38 -4.87 4.94
CA ASN A 102 -0.44 -5.92 4.33
C ASN A 102 -0.48 -7.20 5.19
N VAL A 103 0.64 -7.56 5.84
CA VAL A 103 0.66 -8.69 6.78
C VAL A 103 -0.28 -8.43 7.96
N ILE A 104 -0.28 -7.24 8.55
CA ILE A 104 -1.20 -6.84 9.64
C ILE A 104 -2.66 -6.94 9.20
N HIS A 105 -2.95 -6.55 7.96
CA HIS A 105 -4.30 -6.71 7.39
C HIS A 105 -4.69 -8.17 7.19
N ILE A 106 -3.81 -8.99 6.64
CA ILE A 106 -4.06 -10.42 6.42
C ILE A 106 -4.28 -11.12 7.77
N THR A 107 -3.47 -10.83 8.78
CA THR A 107 -3.67 -11.39 10.13
C THR A 107 -5.01 -10.94 10.72
N GLY A 108 -5.41 -9.69 10.49
CA GLY A 108 -6.74 -9.19 10.87
C GLY A 108 -7.90 -9.94 10.24
N VAL A 109 -7.81 -10.17 8.93
CA VAL A 109 -8.83 -10.94 8.20
C VAL A 109 -8.89 -12.37 8.75
N ILE A 110 -7.74 -13.01 8.97
CA ILE A 110 -7.68 -14.37 9.53
C ILE A 110 -8.32 -14.39 10.94
N LEU A 111 -7.95 -13.45 11.82
CA LEU A 111 -8.53 -13.35 13.15
C LEU A 111 -10.04 -13.17 13.09
N TYR A 112 -10.54 -12.30 12.22
CA TYR A 112 -11.98 -12.09 12.03
C TYR A 112 -12.74 -13.36 11.67
N PHE A 113 -12.18 -14.25 10.84
CA PHE A 113 -12.84 -15.50 10.47
C PHE A 113 -12.74 -16.59 11.55
N ILE A 114 -11.68 -16.58 12.37
CA ILE A 114 -11.47 -17.59 13.42
C ILE A 114 -12.24 -17.23 14.70
N PHE A 115 -12.27 -15.96 15.11
CA PHE A 115 -12.78 -15.55 16.42
C PHE A 115 -14.27 -15.80 16.68
N PRO A 116 -15.19 -15.65 15.70
CA PRO A 116 -16.60 -15.97 15.86
C PRO A 116 -16.87 -17.45 16.19
N LEU A 117 -15.90 -18.35 15.96
CA LEU A 117 -16.00 -19.75 16.35
C LEU A 117 -15.74 -19.98 17.85
N TYR A 118 -15.19 -18.99 18.57
CA TYR A 118 -14.66 -19.18 19.93
C TYR A 118 -15.18 -18.19 20.99
N SER A 119 -15.88 -17.10 20.67
CA SER A 119 -16.38 -16.17 21.71
C SER A 119 -17.63 -15.38 21.34
N ASN A 120 -18.56 -15.25 22.30
CA ASN A 120 -19.70 -14.32 22.31
C ASN A 120 -19.29 -12.85 22.62
N ILE A 121 -18.04 -12.46 22.33
CA ILE A 121 -17.47 -11.18 22.76
C ILE A 121 -17.09 -10.35 21.52
N THR A 122 -17.67 -9.15 21.40
CA THR A 122 -17.26 -8.13 20.44
C THR A 122 -15.94 -7.50 20.86
N PHE A 123 -14.84 -7.88 20.20
CA PHE A 123 -13.55 -7.20 20.31
C PHE A 123 -13.46 -6.07 19.27
N HIS A 124 -12.99 -4.89 19.68
CA HIS A 124 -12.64 -3.82 18.74
C HIS A 124 -11.13 -3.85 18.51
N PHE A 125 -10.71 -4.24 17.31
CA PHE A 125 -9.30 -4.20 16.94
C PHE A 125 -8.97 -2.87 16.24
N LEU A 126 -7.90 -2.22 16.70
CA LEU A 126 -7.41 -0.96 16.15
C LEU A 126 -6.54 -1.23 14.92
N TYR A 127 -6.86 -0.59 13.79
CA TYR A 127 -6.16 -0.69 12.51
C TYR A 127 -5.64 0.65 12.01
#